data_AF-A0A7C3XDD2-F1
#
_entry.id   AF-A0A7C3XDD2-F1
#
_cell.length_a   1.000
_cell.length_b   1.000
_cell.length_c   1.000
_cell.angle_alpha   90.00
_cell.angle_beta   90.00
_cell.angle_gamma   90.00
#
_symmetry.space_group_name_H-M   'P 1'
#
loop_
_entity.id
_entity.type
_entity.pdbx_description
1 polymer ?
#
loop_
_entity_poly.entity_id
_entity_poly.type
_entity_poly.pdbx_seq_one_letter_code
_entity_poly.pdbx_strand_id
1 'polypeptide(L)'
;MRLYPYIPQPFAIQVGLLDNCQISPGRRLDFTVALFGKAVDYFPYILYSLSELGKAGLGKDRIPFELVRVQEFGQAATVYEKGSRSIGRLQRRPLTAEGLHADYDELLLEFVTPCRIRVAGQYARRLRFEDIVRSAARRISILQRFYGQPTSLAIQGALQTLHQHEVKITMDQTHWYGFDRFSNRQGRSIPMGGLVGRMAIGGRIKPFVGLLEAAQIVNVGKATSFGFGYVRLCGSRDNQDGQDAS
;
A
#
# COMPACT_ATOMS: atom_id res chain seq x y z
N MET A 1 -5.41 3.08 23.65
CA MET A 1 -4.71 2.40 22.54
C MET A 1 -4.24 1.05 23.07
N ARG A 2 -4.88 -0.07 22.66
CA ARG A 2 -4.44 -1.42 23.08
C ARG A 2 -3.04 -1.67 22.50
N LEU A 3 -2.16 -2.20 23.35
CA LEU A 3 -0.72 -2.47 23.14
C LEU A 3 -0.37 -2.79 21.69
N TYR A 4 0.36 -1.88 21.03
CA TYR A 4 1.17 -2.25 19.86
C TYR A 4 2.51 -2.73 20.43
N PRO A 5 2.79 -4.04 20.44
CA PRO A 5 4.01 -4.55 21.10
C PRO A 5 5.29 -4.16 20.36
N TYR A 6 5.20 -3.67 19.12
CA TYR A 6 6.35 -3.34 18.27
C TYR A 6 6.08 -2.08 17.45
N ILE A 7 7.09 -1.22 17.31
CA ILE A 7 7.06 -0.07 16.40
C ILE A 7 6.87 -0.61 14.96
N PRO A 8 5.95 -0.06 14.13
CA PRO A 8 5.79 -0.53 12.76
C PRO A 8 7.07 -0.28 11.97
N GLN A 9 7.35 -1.10 10.96
CA GLN A 9 8.48 -0.81 10.07
C GLN A 9 8.26 0.53 9.34
N PRO A 10 9.32 1.36 9.17
CA PRO A 10 9.22 2.67 8.51
C PRO A 10 9.20 2.56 6.98
N PHE A 11 8.69 1.45 6.45
CA PHE A 11 8.55 1.23 5.01
C PHE A 11 7.36 0.32 4.68
N ALA A 12 6.94 0.35 3.42
CA ALA A 12 6.02 -0.61 2.83
C ALA A 12 6.57 -1.05 1.47
N ILE A 13 6.40 -2.33 1.14
CA ILE A 13 6.75 -2.86 -0.18
C ILE A 13 5.47 -2.94 -1.00
N GLN A 14 5.56 -2.66 -2.29
CA GLN A 14 4.44 -2.73 -3.23
C GLN A 14 4.94 -3.46 -4.47
N VAL A 15 4.33 -4.60 -4.72
CA VAL A 15 4.61 -5.48 -5.86
C VAL A 15 3.28 -6.13 -6.23
N GLY A 16 2.99 -6.30 -7.52
CA GLY A 16 1.80 -7.04 -7.93
C GLY A 16 1.82 -8.48 -7.42
N LEU A 17 0.67 -9.16 -7.47
CA LEU A 17 0.65 -10.63 -7.34
C LEU A 17 1.46 -11.24 -8.48
N LEU A 18 2.47 -12.03 -8.12
CA LEU A 18 3.39 -12.69 -9.06
C LEU A 18 3.00 -14.17 -9.21
N ASP A 19 1.71 -14.43 -9.45
CA ASP A 19 1.22 -15.80 -9.67
C ASP A 19 1.92 -16.42 -10.87
N ASN A 20 2.52 -17.60 -10.66
CA ASN A 20 3.22 -18.36 -11.69
C ASN A 20 4.32 -17.56 -12.42
N CYS A 21 4.94 -16.59 -11.74
CA CYS A 21 6.01 -15.79 -12.34
C CYS A 21 7.22 -16.67 -12.67
N GLN A 22 7.35 -17.04 -13.96
CA GLN A 22 8.54 -17.69 -14.47
C GLN A 22 9.70 -16.70 -14.51
N ILE A 23 10.71 -16.93 -13.68
CA ILE A 23 11.91 -16.11 -13.65
C ILE A 23 12.87 -16.65 -14.69
N SER A 24 13.19 -15.82 -15.68
CA SER A 24 14.18 -16.13 -16.71
C SER A 24 15.30 -15.08 -16.69
N PRO A 25 16.54 -15.45 -17.07
CA PRO A 25 17.62 -14.48 -17.22
C PRO A 25 17.22 -13.29 -18.09
N GLY A 26 17.58 -12.09 -17.66
CA GLY A 26 17.26 -10.83 -18.37
C GLY A 26 15.84 -10.31 -18.17
N ARG A 27 14.92 -11.07 -17.55
CA ARG A 27 13.58 -10.56 -17.21
C ARG A 27 13.69 -9.46 -16.16
N ARG A 28 13.07 -8.31 -16.43
CA ARG A 28 12.99 -7.21 -15.47
C ARG A 28 11.84 -7.45 -14.48
N LEU A 29 12.09 -7.09 -13.23
CA LEU A 29 11.11 -7.10 -12.15
C LEU A 29 11.12 -5.73 -11.49
N ASP A 30 9.95 -5.12 -11.43
CA ASP A 30 9.76 -3.82 -10.82
C ASP A 30 8.97 -3.97 -9.52
N PHE A 31 9.39 -3.20 -8.51
CA PHE A 31 8.69 -3.09 -7.25
C PHE A 31 8.92 -1.70 -6.67
N THR A 32 8.05 -1.29 -5.76
CA THR A 32 8.13 0.00 -5.09
C THR A 32 8.36 -0.21 -3.60
N VAL A 33 9.20 0.66 -3.02
CA VAL A 33 9.40 0.74 -1.57
C VAL A 33 9.03 2.15 -1.14
N ALA A 34 7.92 2.27 -0.41
CA ALA A 34 7.55 3.51 0.25
C ALA A 34 8.36 3.64 1.55
N LEU A 35 9.06 4.76 1.75
CA LEU A 35 9.85 5.06 2.95
C LEU A 35 9.21 6.17 3.77
N PHE A 36 9.22 6.05 5.09
CA PHE A 36 8.53 6.98 5.99
C PHE A 36 9.49 7.68 6.97
N GLY A 37 9.32 8.99 7.13
CA GLY A 37 10.07 9.79 8.10
C GLY A 37 11.59 9.70 7.90
N LYS A 38 12.32 9.38 8.97
CA LYS A 38 13.80 9.27 8.93
C LYS A 38 14.30 8.14 8.01
N ALA A 39 13.48 7.14 7.66
CA ALA A 39 13.89 6.08 6.73
C ALA A 39 14.30 6.61 5.35
N VAL A 40 13.78 7.77 4.94
CA VAL A 40 14.17 8.43 3.68
C VAL A 40 15.65 8.79 3.66
N ASP A 41 16.24 9.19 4.80
CA ASP A 41 17.66 9.55 4.88
C ASP A 41 18.58 8.33 4.76
N TYR A 42 18.04 7.14 5.06
CA TYR A 42 18.79 5.89 4.96
C TYR A 42 18.74 5.28 3.54
N PHE A 43 18.18 5.99 2.56
CA PHE A 43 18.10 5.52 1.17
C PHE A 43 19.43 4.97 0.62
N PRO A 44 20.60 5.62 0.81
CA PRO A 44 21.87 5.06 0.31
C PRO A 44 22.19 3.67 0.89
N TYR A 45 21.85 3.41 2.16
CA TYR A 45 22.05 2.12 2.80
C TYR A 45 21.05 1.07 2.30
N ILE A 46 19.81 1.48 2.05
CA ILE A 46 18.78 0.60 1.47
C ILE A 46 19.18 0.20 0.05
N LEU A 47 19.64 1.16 -0.76
CA LEU A 47 20.17 0.91 -2.09
C LEU A 47 21.33 -0.10 -2.06
N TYR A 48 22.31 0.14 -1.17
CA TYR A 48 23.43 -0.79 -0.99
C TYR A 48 22.96 -2.19 -0.57
N SER A 49 22.02 -2.27 0.37
CA SER A 49 21.46 -3.54 0.84
C SER A 49 20.73 -4.30 -0.28
N LEU A 50 20.03 -3.60 -1.17
CA LEU A 50 19.39 -4.22 -2.35
C LEU A 50 20.43 -4.75 -3.34
N SER A 51 21.53 -4.03 -3.56
CA SER A 51 22.64 -4.50 -4.39
C SER A 51 23.31 -5.75 -3.82
N GLU A 52 23.57 -5.80 -2.51
CA GLU A 52 24.11 -6.99 -1.84
C GLU A 52 23.10 -8.16 -1.82
N LEU A 53 21.81 -7.86 -1.64
CA LEU A 53 20.75 -8.86 -1.77
C LEU A 53 20.71 -9.46 -3.17
N GLY A 54 20.99 -8.66 -4.20
CA GLY A 54 21.13 -9.11 -5.59
C GLY A 54 22.17 -10.21 -5.76
N LYS A 55 23.32 -10.06 -5.10
CA LYS A 55 24.41 -11.05 -5.09
C LYS A 55 24.04 -12.30 -4.29
N ALA A 56 23.37 -12.13 -3.16
CA ALA A 56 22.93 -13.25 -2.31
C ALA A 56 21.76 -14.04 -2.92
N GLY A 57 20.99 -13.41 -3.80
CA GLY A 57 19.87 -14.00 -4.52
C GLY A 57 18.57 -14.11 -3.71
N LEU A 58 17.46 -14.22 -4.45
CA LEU A 58 16.09 -14.26 -3.93
C LEU A 58 15.54 -15.69 -3.86
N GLY A 59 14.64 -15.91 -2.89
CA GLY A 59 13.89 -17.15 -2.77
C GLY A 59 14.72 -18.36 -2.32
N LYS A 60 14.11 -19.54 -2.44
CA LYS A 60 14.74 -20.82 -2.07
C LYS A 60 15.96 -21.12 -2.94
N ASP A 61 15.84 -20.84 -4.24
CA ASP A 61 16.86 -21.18 -5.24
C ASP A 61 17.96 -20.09 -5.35
N ARG A 62 17.93 -19.08 -4.46
CA ARG A 62 18.92 -17.99 -4.40
C ARG A 62 19.15 -17.36 -5.78
N ILE A 63 18.06 -17.08 -6.49
CA ILE A 63 18.12 -16.55 -7.85
C ILE A 63 18.75 -15.15 -7.80
N PRO A 64 19.93 -14.94 -8.40
CA PRO A 64 20.60 -13.66 -8.37
C PRO A 64 19.81 -12.64 -9.20
N PHE A 65 19.90 -11.38 -8.80
CA PHE A 65 19.37 -10.27 -9.59
C PHE A 65 20.33 -9.09 -9.52
N GLU A 66 20.13 -8.15 -10.43
CA GLU A 66 20.89 -6.92 -10.45
C GLU A 66 19.97 -5.71 -10.37
N LEU A 67 20.31 -4.77 -9.50
CA LEU A 67 19.61 -3.50 -9.43
C LEU A 67 20.06 -2.62 -10.59
N VAL A 68 19.19 -2.46 -11.58
CA VAL A 68 19.50 -1.70 -12.80
C VAL A 68 19.21 -0.22 -12.65
N ARG A 69 18.08 0.13 -12.02
CA ARG A 69 17.59 1.50 -11.93
C ARG A 69 16.70 1.70 -10.69
N VAL A 70 16.78 2.89 -10.09
CA VAL A 70 15.82 3.38 -9.09
C VAL A 70 15.34 4.75 -9.52
N GLN A 71 14.01 4.93 -9.53
CA GLN A 71 13.35 6.18 -9.84
C GLN A 71 12.49 6.59 -8.64
N GLU A 72 12.40 7.89 -8.39
CA GLU A 72 11.49 8.39 -7.36
C GLU A 72 10.04 8.38 -7.89
N PHE A 73 9.11 7.88 -7.08
CA PHE A 73 7.72 7.74 -7.48
C PHE A 73 7.10 9.10 -7.87
N GLY A 74 6.44 9.15 -9.02
CA GLY A 74 5.83 10.38 -9.56
C GLY A 74 6.85 11.39 -10.10
N GLN A 75 8.13 11.01 -10.26
CA GLN A 75 9.14 11.82 -10.93
C GLN A 75 9.76 11.05 -12.10
N ALA A 76 10.13 11.78 -13.16
CA ALA A 76 10.97 11.22 -14.22
C ALA A 76 12.44 11.05 -13.79
N ALA A 77 12.83 11.68 -12.67
CA ALA A 77 14.20 11.70 -12.20
C ALA A 77 14.65 10.31 -11.69
N THR A 78 15.68 9.78 -12.35
CA THR A 78 16.40 8.60 -11.90
C THR A 78 17.33 8.98 -10.75
N VAL A 79 17.17 8.32 -9.60
CA VAL A 79 18.00 8.56 -8.41
C VAL A 79 19.17 7.59 -8.33
N TYR A 80 19.11 6.48 -9.05
CA TYR A 80 20.24 5.58 -9.24
C TYR A 80 20.09 4.84 -10.57
N GLU A 81 21.21 4.66 -11.27
CA GLU A 81 21.32 3.79 -12.43
C GLU A 81 22.63 3.02 -12.35
N LYS A 82 22.60 1.75 -12.77
CA LYS A 82 23.79 0.90 -12.78
C LYS A 82 24.91 1.58 -13.57
N GLY A 83 26.11 1.58 -12.98
CA GLY A 83 27.30 2.23 -13.56
C GLY A 83 27.43 3.71 -13.20
N SER A 84 26.42 4.31 -12.58
CA SER A 84 26.55 5.66 -12.03
C SER A 84 27.58 5.71 -10.90
N ARG A 85 28.38 6.78 -10.87
CA ARG A 85 29.34 7.08 -9.79
C ARG A 85 28.70 7.87 -8.63
N SER A 86 27.45 8.30 -8.81
CA SER A 86 26.71 9.09 -7.82
C SER A 86 25.31 8.53 -7.62
N ILE A 87 24.78 8.80 -6.43
CA ILE A 87 23.41 8.45 -6.03
C ILE A 87 22.69 9.77 -5.76
N GLY A 88 21.50 9.92 -6.34
CA GLY A 88 20.62 11.04 -6.09
C GLY A 88 20.03 11.01 -4.68
N ARG A 89 19.51 12.15 -4.23
CA ARG A 89 18.85 12.27 -2.94
C ARG A 89 17.34 12.13 -3.10
N LEU A 90 16.70 11.32 -2.26
CA LEU A 90 15.25 11.29 -2.17
C LEU A 90 14.72 12.55 -1.49
N GLN A 91 13.59 13.06 -1.99
CA GLN A 91 12.92 14.20 -1.39
C GLN A 91 11.84 13.72 -0.42
N ARG A 92 11.84 14.28 0.80
CA ARG A 92 10.73 14.06 1.73
C ARG A 92 9.55 14.87 1.27
N ARG A 93 8.44 14.20 1.01
CA ARG A 93 7.17 14.85 0.68
C ARG A 93 6.18 14.59 1.81
N PRO A 94 5.51 15.64 2.32
CA PRO A 94 4.43 15.42 3.26
C PRO A 94 3.35 14.60 2.57
N LEU A 95 2.83 13.60 3.29
CA LEU A 95 1.62 12.93 2.88
C LEU A 95 0.45 13.82 3.32
N THR A 96 0.11 14.82 2.52
CA THR A 96 -1.02 15.71 2.79
C THR A 96 -2.31 15.03 2.33
N ALA A 97 -3.35 15.13 3.14
CA ALA A 97 -4.71 14.82 2.68
C ALA A 97 -5.30 16.00 1.87
N GLU A 98 -4.69 17.18 1.97
CA GLU A 98 -5.02 18.35 1.14
C GLU A 98 -4.41 18.17 -0.25
N GLY A 99 -5.25 18.14 -1.30
CA GLY A 99 -4.88 17.81 -2.69
C GLY A 99 -5.66 16.64 -3.30
N LEU A 100 -6.50 15.98 -2.50
CA LEU A 100 -7.15 14.71 -2.80
C LEU A 100 -8.64 14.90 -3.12
N HIS A 101 -8.90 15.87 -4.02
CA HIS A 101 -10.20 16.52 -4.25
C HIS A 101 -10.94 16.00 -5.48
N ALA A 102 -10.85 14.72 -5.77
CA ALA A 102 -11.73 14.17 -6.77
C ALA A 102 -13.10 13.86 -6.13
N ASP A 103 -14.11 14.60 -6.55
CA ASP A 103 -15.49 14.16 -6.38
C ASP A 103 -15.68 12.93 -7.26
N TYR A 104 -15.89 11.80 -6.61
CA TYR A 104 -16.19 10.51 -7.22
C TYR A 104 -17.58 10.11 -6.74
N ASP A 105 -18.48 9.82 -7.68
CA ASP A 105 -19.79 9.24 -7.38
C ASP A 105 -19.64 7.76 -7.00
N GLU A 106 -18.66 7.11 -7.61
CA GLU A 106 -18.24 5.75 -7.31
C GLU A 106 -16.70 5.63 -7.34
N LEU A 107 -16.18 4.92 -6.33
CA LEU A 107 -14.77 4.63 -6.16
C LEU A 107 -14.54 3.13 -6.26
N LEU A 108 -13.69 2.72 -7.20
CA LEU A 108 -13.19 1.37 -7.31
C LEU A 108 -11.91 1.23 -6.46
N LEU A 109 -11.99 0.37 -5.45
CA LEU A 109 -10.86 -0.05 -4.63
C LEU A 109 -10.39 -1.44 -5.06
N GLU A 110 -9.15 -1.54 -5.51
CA GLU A 110 -8.49 -2.80 -5.87
C GLU A 110 -7.50 -3.21 -4.78
N PHE A 111 -7.68 -4.39 -4.19
CA PHE A 111 -6.72 -5.06 -3.34
C PHE A 111 -5.71 -5.81 -4.21
N VAL A 112 -4.66 -5.10 -4.63
CA VAL A 112 -3.61 -5.60 -5.55
C VAL A 112 -2.81 -6.74 -4.93
N THR A 113 -2.65 -6.74 -3.61
CA THR A 113 -1.99 -7.80 -2.84
C THR A 113 -2.85 -8.20 -1.64
N PRO A 114 -2.62 -9.38 -1.04
CA PRO A 114 -3.50 -9.89 0.01
C PRO A 114 -3.60 -8.93 1.19
N CYS A 115 -4.83 -8.48 1.48
CA CYS A 115 -5.12 -7.55 2.56
C CYS A 115 -5.57 -8.30 3.81
N ARG A 116 -4.91 -8.02 4.95
CA ARG A 116 -5.15 -8.70 6.23
C ARG A 116 -5.67 -7.75 7.27
N ILE A 117 -6.99 -7.63 7.33
CA ILE A 117 -7.68 -6.83 8.35
C ILE A 117 -8.32 -7.78 9.37
N ARG A 118 -8.20 -7.44 10.67
CA ARG A 118 -8.87 -8.20 11.73
C ARG A 118 -10.13 -7.47 12.20
N VAL A 119 -11.26 -8.16 12.12
CA VAL A 119 -12.56 -7.72 12.63
C VAL A 119 -12.98 -8.72 13.71
N ALA A 120 -13.44 -8.23 14.86
CA ALA A 120 -13.78 -9.07 16.02
C ALA A 120 -12.71 -10.13 16.39
N GLY A 121 -11.43 -9.78 16.23
CA GLY A 121 -10.32 -10.67 16.56
C GLY A 121 -9.98 -11.72 15.50
N GLN A 122 -10.66 -11.81 14.36
CA GLN A 122 -10.35 -12.78 13.29
C GLN A 122 -10.01 -12.08 11.98
N TYR A 123 -9.28 -12.75 11.07
CA TYR A 123 -9.05 -12.19 9.73
C TYR A 123 -10.35 -12.21 8.93
N ALA A 124 -10.80 -11.02 8.51
CA ALA A 124 -12.06 -10.87 7.83
C ALA A 124 -12.00 -11.47 6.42
N ARG A 125 -13.00 -12.28 6.08
CA ARG A 125 -13.20 -12.88 4.74
C ARG A 125 -14.12 -12.04 3.85
N ARG A 126 -14.80 -11.05 4.43
CA ARG A 126 -15.55 -9.99 3.77
C ARG A 126 -15.30 -8.72 4.55
N LEU A 127 -15.17 -7.59 3.88
CA LEU A 127 -14.90 -6.30 4.51
C LEU A 127 -16.07 -5.36 4.25
N ARG A 128 -16.51 -4.67 5.30
CA ARG A 128 -17.34 -3.48 5.15
C ARG A 128 -16.45 -2.29 4.89
N PHE A 129 -17.00 -1.24 4.30
CA PHE A 129 -16.28 0.02 4.08
C PHE A 129 -15.61 0.55 5.35
N GLU A 130 -16.32 0.47 6.49
CA GLU A 130 -15.81 0.88 7.79
C GLU A 130 -14.54 0.13 8.22
N ASP A 131 -14.45 -1.16 7.90
CA ASP A 131 -13.32 -2.00 8.31
C ASP A 131 -12.05 -1.56 7.57
N ILE A 132 -12.20 -1.15 6.30
CA ILE A 132 -11.13 -0.65 5.43
C ILE A 132 -10.67 0.72 5.94
N VAL A 133 -11.61 1.67 6.09
CA VAL A 133 -11.34 3.04 6.55
C VAL A 133 -10.67 3.02 7.93
N ARG A 134 -11.21 2.28 8.91
CA ARG A 134 -10.61 2.16 10.25
C ARG A 134 -9.22 1.53 10.20
N SER A 135 -9.00 0.55 9.33
CA SER A 135 -7.69 -0.09 9.18
C SER A 135 -6.65 0.86 8.58
N ALA A 136 -7.01 1.60 7.53
CA ALA A 136 -6.15 2.61 6.90
C ALA A 136 -5.82 3.74 7.88
N ALA A 137 -6.84 4.32 8.51
CA ALA A 137 -6.68 5.37 9.50
C ALA A 137 -5.76 4.96 10.65
N ARG A 138 -6.00 3.78 11.24
CA ARG A 138 -5.14 3.24 12.30
C ARG A 138 -3.68 3.14 11.85
N ARG A 139 -3.43 2.68 10.62
CA ARG A 139 -2.06 2.56 10.11
C ARG A 139 -1.41 3.93 9.91
N ILE A 140 -2.11 4.88 9.32
CA ILE A 140 -1.63 6.24 9.13
C ILE A 140 -1.32 6.89 10.47
N SER A 141 -2.23 6.80 11.45
CA SER A 141 -2.00 7.38 12.79
C SER A 141 -0.77 6.78 13.49
N ILE A 142 -0.51 5.48 13.34
CA ILE A 142 0.68 4.86 13.94
C ILE A 142 1.94 5.32 13.21
N LEU A 143 1.95 5.34 11.87
CA LEU A 143 3.10 5.85 11.11
C LEU A 143 3.38 7.32 11.43
N GLN A 144 2.34 8.14 11.53
CA GLN A 144 2.45 9.54 11.93
C GLN A 144 3.03 9.68 13.32
N ARG A 145 2.57 8.88 14.30
CA ARG A 145 3.07 8.91 15.68
C ARG A 145 4.57 8.62 15.79
N PHE A 146 5.11 7.71 14.99
CA PHE A 146 6.50 7.27 15.10
C PHE A 146 7.44 7.93 14.08
N TYR A 147 6.93 8.33 12.91
CA TYR A 147 7.73 8.77 11.77
C TYR A 147 7.26 10.08 11.14
N GLY A 148 6.09 10.57 11.52
CA GLY A 148 5.53 11.82 11.02
C GLY A 148 5.69 12.97 12.01
N GLN A 149 5.24 14.14 11.55
CA GLN A 149 4.97 15.27 12.43
C GLN A 149 3.50 15.22 12.87
N PRO A 150 3.14 15.84 14.01
CA PRO A 150 1.75 16.13 14.31
C PRO A 150 1.13 16.87 13.12
N THR A 151 0.06 16.33 12.57
CA THR A 151 -0.69 16.92 11.46
C THR A 151 -2.16 16.94 11.84
N SER A 152 -2.89 17.91 11.30
CA SER A 152 -4.34 18.05 11.42
C SER A 152 -5.12 17.09 10.52
N LEU A 153 -4.49 16.01 9.99
CA LEU A 153 -5.16 15.11 9.03
C LEU A 153 -6.57 14.82 9.56
N ALA A 154 -7.58 15.22 8.78
CA ALA A 154 -8.99 15.19 9.17
C ALA A 154 -9.57 13.76 9.34
N ILE A 155 -8.69 12.78 9.51
CA ILE A 155 -8.96 11.38 9.79
C ILE A 155 -9.84 11.24 11.01
N GLN A 156 -9.55 11.96 12.10
CA GLN A 156 -10.30 11.78 13.35
C GLN A 156 -11.75 12.25 13.19
N GLY A 157 -11.97 13.40 12.54
CA GLY A 157 -13.31 13.90 12.25
C GLY A 157 -14.09 12.96 11.33
N ALA A 158 -13.49 12.53 10.21
CA ALA A 158 -14.11 11.59 9.27
C ALA A 158 -14.46 10.25 9.94
N LEU A 159 -13.59 9.73 10.82
CA LEU A 159 -13.87 8.49 11.55
C LEU A 159 -15.02 8.61 12.57
N GLN A 160 -15.19 9.78 13.20
CA GLN A 160 -16.27 10.02 14.15
C GLN A 160 -17.63 10.06 13.45
N THR A 161 -17.68 10.66 12.26
CA THR A 161 -18.89 10.79 11.46
C THR A 161 -19.12 9.62 10.49
N LEU A 162 -18.24 8.61 10.47
CA LEU A 162 -18.30 7.47 9.54
C LEU A 162 -19.68 6.81 9.44
N HIS A 163 -20.35 6.58 10.56
CA HIS A 163 -21.69 5.96 10.57
C HIS A 163 -22.81 6.87 10.04
N GLN A 164 -22.56 8.18 9.93
CA GLN A 164 -23.51 9.18 9.41
C GLN A 164 -23.46 9.29 7.88
N HIS A 165 -22.49 8.63 7.24
CA HIS A 165 -22.33 8.66 5.79
C HIS A 165 -23.00 7.44 5.19
N GLU A 166 -23.93 7.68 4.27
CA GLU A 166 -24.56 6.65 3.45
C GLU A 166 -23.55 6.15 2.41
N VAL A 167 -22.66 5.26 2.83
CA VAL A 167 -21.68 4.59 1.96
C VAL A 167 -22.05 3.13 1.82
N LYS A 168 -22.11 2.64 0.58
CA LYS A 168 -22.45 1.25 0.26
C LYS A 168 -21.41 0.63 -0.67
N ILE A 169 -21.18 -0.66 -0.48
CA ILE A 169 -20.43 -1.47 -1.45
C ILE A 169 -21.43 -1.86 -2.54
N THR A 170 -21.26 -1.31 -3.74
CA THR A 170 -22.12 -1.56 -4.91
C THR A 170 -21.71 -2.82 -5.66
N MET A 171 -20.44 -3.24 -5.53
CA MET A 171 -19.90 -4.48 -6.08
C MET A 171 -18.80 -5.02 -5.17
N ASP A 172 -18.80 -6.33 -4.92
CA ASP A 172 -17.71 -7.03 -4.22
C ASP A 172 -17.26 -8.25 -5.05
N GLN A 173 -16.12 -8.09 -5.71
CA GLN A 173 -15.43 -9.16 -6.45
C GLN A 173 -14.17 -9.61 -5.70
N THR A 174 -14.16 -9.47 -4.37
CA THR A 174 -13.04 -9.92 -3.56
C THR A 174 -13.14 -11.40 -3.24
N HIS A 175 -11.97 -12.03 -3.17
CA HIS A 175 -11.86 -13.42 -2.73
C HIS A 175 -10.62 -13.58 -1.86
N TRP A 176 -10.59 -14.65 -1.08
CA TRP A 176 -9.43 -14.93 -0.26
C TRP A 176 -8.35 -15.61 -1.09
N TYR A 177 -7.20 -14.97 -1.18
CA TYR A 177 -5.99 -15.56 -1.74
C TYR A 177 -5.13 -16.09 -0.59
N GLY A 178 -4.83 -17.39 -0.62
CA GLY A 178 -4.06 -18.09 0.40
C GLY A 178 -2.82 -18.74 -0.20
N PHE A 179 -1.70 -18.65 0.51
CA PHE A 179 -0.44 -19.29 0.14
C PHE A 179 0.38 -19.59 1.38
N ASP A 180 1.37 -20.46 1.24
CA ASP A 180 2.21 -20.89 2.34
C ASP A 180 3.57 -20.21 2.30
N ARG A 181 4.05 -19.76 3.46
CA ARG A 181 5.40 -19.24 3.64
C ARG A 181 6.21 -20.14 4.56
N PHE A 182 7.35 -20.62 4.10
CA PHE A 182 8.30 -21.29 4.98
C PHE A 182 9.04 -20.27 5.89
N SER A 183 9.10 -20.54 7.18
CA SER A 183 9.79 -19.72 8.17
C SER A 183 11.09 -20.37 8.62
N ASN A 184 12.23 -19.91 8.10
CA ASN A 184 13.55 -20.44 8.47
C ASN A 184 13.83 -20.33 9.97
N ARG A 185 13.28 -19.31 10.66
CA ARG A 185 13.47 -19.15 12.11
C ARG A 185 12.74 -20.21 12.94
N GLN A 186 11.61 -20.72 12.44
CA GLN A 186 10.73 -21.63 13.19
C GLN A 186 10.65 -23.03 12.55
N GLY A 187 11.32 -23.25 11.40
CA GLY A 187 11.33 -24.52 10.68
C GLY A 187 9.97 -24.99 10.16
N ARG A 188 8.98 -24.10 9.98
CA ARG A 188 7.61 -24.48 9.61
C ARG A 188 7.01 -23.64 8.50
N SER A 189 6.09 -24.24 7.74
CA SER A 189 5.17 -23.51 6.87
C SER A 189 4.19 -22.70 7.72
N ILE A 190 4.00 -21.44 7.36
CA ILE A 190 3.07 -20.52 7.98
C ILE A 190 2.02 -20.19 6.92
N PRO A 191 0.73 -20.51 7.16
CA PRO A 191 -0.33 -20.13 6.25
C PRO A 191 -0.43 -18.60 6.20
N MET A 192 -0.28 -18.09 5.00
CA MET A 192 -0.40 -16.69 4.65
C MET A 192 -1.61 -16.51 3.74
N GLY A 193 -2.09 -15.28 3.65
CA GLY A 193 -3.23 -14.96 2.82
C GLY A 193 -3.98 -13.74 3.31
N GLY A 194 -4.95 -13.32 2.50
CA GLY A 194 -5.73 -12.10 2.69
C GLY A 194 -6.71 -11.92 1.55
N LEU A 195 -7.52 -10.87 1.64
CA LEU A 195 -8.45 -10.51 0.57
C LEU A 195 -7.71 -9.85 -0.59
N VAL A 196 -8.02 -10.28 -1.81
CA VAL A 196 -7.58 -9.68 -3.07
C VAL A 196 -8.81 -9.45 -3.95
N GLY A 197 -8.67 -8.66 -5.01
CA GLY A 197 -9.78 -8.36 -5.94
C GLY A 197 -10.31 -6.95 -5.78
N ARG A 198 -11.53 -6.70 -6.25
CA ARG A 198 -12.07 -5.34 -6.43
C ARG A 198 -13.35 -5.12 -5.66
N MET A 199 -13.53 -3.91 -5.12
CA MET A 199 -14.77 -3.43 -4.52
C MET A 199 -15.15 -2.09 -5.15
N ALA A 200 -16.39 -1.95 -5.59
CA ALA A 200 -16.95 -0.65 -5.96
C ALA A 200 -17.71 -0.07 -4.76
N ILE A 201 -17.47 1.20 -4.48
CA ILE A 201 -17.97 1.91 -3.30
C ILE A 201 -18.69 3.17 -3.78
N GLY A 202 -19.99 3.24 -3.51
CA GLY A 202 -20.83 4.39 -3.86
C GLY A 202 -21.37 5.11 -2.63
N GLY A 203 -21.94 6.30 -2.87
CA GLY A 203 -22.57 7.13 -1.85
C GLY A 203 -21.65 8.27 -1.37
N ARG A 204 -21.82 8.73 -0.12
CA ARG A 204 -21.10 9.92 0.39
C ARG A 204 -19.66 9.61 0.81
N ILE A 205 -18.81 9.28 -0.15
CA ILE A 205 -17.43 8.81 0.07
C ILE A 205 -16.39 9.93 0.18
N LYS A 206 -16.69 11.13 -0.30
CA LYS A 206 -15.78 12.29 -0.37
C LYS A 206 -14.91 12.49 0.89
N PRO A 207 -15.46 12.42 2.12
CA PRO A 207 -14.65 12.65 3.33
C PRO A 207 -13.56 11.59 3.59
N PHE A 208 -13.63 10.43 2.92
CA PHE A 208 -12.71 9.31 3.09
C PHE A 208 -11.74 9.15 1.92
N VAL A 209 -11.95 9.83 0.79
CA VAL A 209 -11.11 9.68 -0.42
C VAL A 209 -9.64 9.94 -0.10
N GLY A 210 -9.32 11.06 0.54
CA GLY A 210 -7.93 11.37 0.87
C GLY A 210 -7.27 10.38 1.83
N LEU A 211 -8.03 9.78 2.75
CA LEU A 211 -7.54 8.69 3.60
C LEU A 211 -7.23 7.44 2.77
N LEU A 212 -8.10 7.09 1.82
CA LEU A 212 -7.93 5.92 0.97
C LEU A 212 -6.78 6.12 -0.03
N GLU A 213 -6.56 7.33 -0.53
CA GLU A 213 -5.42 7.63 -1.39
C GLU A 213 -4.10 7.54 -0.63
N ALA A 214 -4.06 8.06 0.60
CA ALA A 214 -2.93 7.83 1.51
C ALA A 214 -2.70 6.32 1.74
N ALA A 215 -3.77 5.53 1.79
CA ALA A 215 -3.70 4.08 1.95
C ALA A 215 -3.03 3.36 0.77
N GLN A 216 -3.07 3.93 -0.44
CA GLN A 216 -2.32 3.40 -1.59
C GLN A 216 -0.81 3.44 -1.37
N ILE A 217 -0.31 4.45 -0.63
CA ILE A 217 1.12 4.63 -0.34
C ILE A 217 1.52 3.83 0.89
N VAL A 218 0.70 3.87 1.95
CA VAL A 218 1.07 3.22 3.20
C VAL A 218 0.76 1.72 3.20
N ASN A 219 -0.06 1.21 2.28
CA ASN A 219 -0.73 -0.10 2.35
C ASN A 219 -1.68 -0.21 3.56
N VAL A 220 -2.56 -1.22 3.58
CA VAL A 220 -3.62 -1.41 4.58
C VAL A 220 -3.49 -2.74 5.32
N GLY A 221 -3.80 -2.76 6.62
CA GLY A 221 -3.87 -4.00 7.40
C GLY A 221 -2.52 -4.44 7.98
N LYS A 222 -2.33 -5.77 8.07
CA LYS A 222 -1.12 -6.39 8.66
C LYS A 222 -0.13 -6.84 7.58
N ALA A 223 1.14 -6.98 7.98
CA ALA A 223 2.25 -7.49 7.16
C ALA A 223 2.62 -6.62 5.95
N THR A 224 2.37 -5.31 6.01
CA THR A 224 2.63 -4.37 4.91
C THR A 224 4.10 -4.25 4.52
N SER A 225 5.03 -4.46 5.45
CA SER A 225 6.48 -4.55 5.16
C SER A 225 6.85 -5.79 4.34
N PHE A 226 5.97 -6.78 4.27
CA PHE A 226 6.11 -7.97 3.41
C PHE A 226 5.32 -7.84 2.10
N GLY A 227 4.86 -6.64 1.74
CA GLY A 227 4.11 -6.44 0.51
C GLY A 227 2.60 -6.62 0.62
N PHE A 228 2.07 -6.90 1.81
CA PHE A 228 0.62 -7.11 1.98
C PHE A 228 -0.15 -5.80 1.99
N GLY A 229 -1.42 -5.88 1.57
CA GLY A 229 -2.39 -4.79 1.66
C GLY A 229 -2.09 -3.59 0.79
N TYR A 230 -1.25 -3.72 -0.23
CA TYR A 230 -1.17 -2.74 -1.29
C TYR A 230 -2.52 -2.64 -1.99
N VAL A 231 -3.08 -1.43 -2.02
CA VAL A 231 -4.36 -1.11 -2.63
C VAL A 231 -4.19 -0.05 -3.70
N ARG A 232 -5.07 -0.04 -4.69
CA ARG A 232 -5.15 0.97 -5.73
C ARG A 232 -6.57 1.54 -5.79
N LEU A 233 -6.66 2.82 -6.09
CA LEU A 233 -7.93 3.50 -6.33
C LEU A 233 -8.05 3.88 -7.80
N CYS A 234 -9.24 3.71 -8.33
CA CYS A 234 -9.68 4.31 -9.59
C CYS A 234 -11.06 4.90 -9.31
N GLY A 235 -11.29 6.17 -9.65
CA GLY A 235 -12.61 6.78 -9.49
C GLY A 235 -13.20 7.17 -10.83
N SER A 236 -14.52 7.08 -10.92
CA SER A 236 -15.31 7.56 -12.05
C SER A 236 -16.04 8.83 -11.66
N ARG A 237 -16.21 9.75 -12.62
CA ARG A 237 -17.16 10.87 -12.53
C ARG A 237 -18.32 10.51 -13.44
N ASP A 238 -19.55 10.60 -12.97
CA ASP A 238 -20.69 10.52 -13.90
C ASP A 238 -20.63 11.76 -14.79
N ASN A 239 -20.34 11.58 -16.07
CA ASN A 239 -20.32 12.66 -17.04
C ASN A 239 -21.77 12.96 -17.45
N GLN A 240 -22.53 13.64 -16.58
CA GLN A 240 -23.82 14.23 -16.95
C GLN A 240 -23.61 15.58 -17.67
N ASP A 241 -22.87 15.56 -18.78
CA ASP A 241 -22.85 16.64 -19.77
C ASP A 241 -23.14 16.01 -21.13
N GLY A 242 -24.42 15.78 -21.39
CA GLY A 242 -24.86 15.03 -22.56
C GLY A 242 -26.35 15.13 -22.81
N GLN A 243 -26.94 16.32 -22.67
CA GLN A 243 -28.21 16.72 -23.27
C GLN A 243 -28.43 18.21 -23.01
N ASP A 244 -28.02 19.05 -23.97
CA ASP A 244 -28.79 20.20 -24.45
C ASP A 244 -27.93 21.00 -25.44
N ALA A 245 -27.95 20.55 -26.70
CA ALA A 245 -27.72 21.40 -27.86
C ALA A 245 -28.69 20.90 -28.94
N SER A 246 -29.93 21.40 -28.86
CA SER A 246 -30.81 21.52 -30.02
C SER A 246 -30.38 22.72 -30.85
#